data_AF-A0A7Y0BHP0-F1
#
_entry.id   AF-A0A7Y0BHP0-F1
#
_cell.length_a   1.000
_cell.length_b   1.000
_cell.length_c   1.000
_cell.angle_alpha   90.00
_cell.angle_beta   90.00
_cell.angle_gamma   90.00
#
_symmetry.space_group_name_H-M   'P 1'
#
loop_
_entity.id
_entity.type
_entity.pdbx_description
1 polymer ?
#
loop_
_entity_poly.entity_id
_entity_poly.type
_entity_poly.pdbx_seq_one_letter_code
_entity_poly.pdbx_strand_id
1 'polypeptide(L)'
;MLVRLLAGESLTSLDTVYVASTTRLGAVVFYLANDYGWQIQSIDKSAGCNDGPVGWVSEYFIPAEIIARAMAAGADEWCVKIRAARNNRRAHAVQARREATSPWTRIEVEWRAQDRYIPYAILTRPEYYLAGAYSCRSGPDRGGHPKGNAQTQ
;
A
#
# COMPACT_ATOMS: atom_id res chain seq x y z
N MET A 1 9.63 -10.01 3.25
CA MET A 1 9.18 -11.17 4.02
C MET A 1 10.14 -12.35 3.85
N LEU A 2 10.24 -13.01 2.69
CA LEU A 2 11.12 -14.20 2.50
C LEU A 2 12.57 -14.02 3.00
N VAL A 3 13.23 -12.89 2.71
CA VAL A 3 14.58 -12.56 3.23
C VAL A 3 14.68 -12.57 4.76
N ARG A 4 13.61 -12.27 5.50
CA ARG A 4 13.59 -12.30 6.96
C ARG A 4 13.48 -13.74 7.46
N LEU A 5 12.62 -14.55 6.83
CA LEU A 5 12.53 -15.99 7.11
C LEU A 5 13.87 -16.71 6.85
N LEU A 6 14.55 -16.36 5.75
CA LEU A 6 15.88 -16.88 5.44
C LEU A 6 16.98 -16.38 6.39
N ALA A 7 16.76 -15.27 7.08
CA ALA A 7 17.64 -14.82 8.16
C ALA A 7 17.40 -15.59 9.47
N GLY A 8 16.46 -16.53 9.50
CA GLY A 8 16.05 -17.26 10.70
C GLY A 8 15.03 -16.52 11.57
N GLU A 9 14.50 -15.39 11.11
CA GLU A 9 13.44 -14.69 11.84
C GLU A 9 12.11 -15.41 11.66
N SER A 10 11.40 -15.65 12.76
CA SER A 10 9.99 -16.01 12.73
C SER A 10 9.12 -14.77 12.53
N LEU A 11 8.05 -14.90 11.74
CA LEU A 11 7.14 -13.79 11.44
C LEU A 11 5.70 -14.18 11.79
N THR A 12 5.03 -13.34 12.55
CA THR A 12 3.57 -13.46 12.73
C THR A 12 2.82 -12.71 11.63
N SER A 13 1.55 -13.08 11.40
CA SER A 13 0.69 -12.34 10.47
C SER A 13 0.62 -10.84 10.82
N LEU A 14 0.60 -10.52 12.12
CA LEU A 14 0.56 -9.14 12.62
C LEU A 14 1.85 -8.35 12.33
N ASP A 15 3.03 -8.97 12.47
CA ASP A 15 4.32 -8.33 12.19
C ASP A 15 4.40 -7.79 10.76
N THR A 16 3.74 -8.49 9.83
CA THR A 16 3.73 -8.09 8.42
C THR A 16 2.75 -6.97 8.12
N VAL A 17 1.69 -6.82 8.91
CA VAL A 17 0.76 -5.69 8.80
C VAL A 17 1.50 -4.39 9.13
N TYR A 18 2.23 -4.37 10.25
CA TYR A 18 2.96 -3.17 10.67
C TYR A 18 4.13 -2.81 9.77
N VAL A 19 4.85 -3.82 9.24
CA VAL A 19 6.08 -3.58 8.47
C VAL A 19 5.85 -3.47 6.97
N ALA A 20 4.83 -4.13 6.43
CA ALA A 20 4.58 -4.21 5.00
C ALA A 20 3.20 -3.68 4.58
N SER A 21 2.34 -3.25 5.51
CA SER A 21 0.99 -2.74 5.25
C SER A 21 0.12 -3.71 4.41
N THR A 22 0.45 -5.01 4.46
CA THR A 22 -0.30 -6.06 3.76
C THR A 22 -0.64 -7.15 4.77
N THR A 23 -1.94 -7.44 4.96
CA THR A 23 -2.45 -8.54 5.80
C THR A 23 -2.24 -9.94 5.21
N ARG A 24 -1.54 -10.04 4.08
CA ARG A 24 -1.51 -11.25 3.23
C ARG A 24 -0.36 -12.21 3.51
N LEU A 25 0.21 -12.23 4.73
CA LEU A 25 1.30 -13.15 5.06
C LEU A 25 0.96 -14.60 4.74
N GLY A 26 -0.20 -15.08 5.20
CA GLY A 26 -0.65 -16.44 4.94
C GLY A 26 -0.79 -16.75 3.44
N ALA A 27 -1.28 -15.80 2.64
CA ALA A 27 -1.36 -15.97 1.19
C ALA A 27 0.03 -16.05 0.54
N VAL A 28 0.98 -15.20 0.95
CA VAL A 28 2.35 -15.24 0.43
C VAL A 28 3.05 -16.54 0.81
N VAL A 29 2.87 -17.02 2.05
CA VAL A 29 3.36 -18.33 2.49
C VAL A 29 2.76 -19.44 1.64
N PHE A 30 1.45 -19.40 1.40
CA PHE A 30 0.75 -20.37 0.56
C PHE A 30 1.32 -20.41 -0.87
N TYR A 31 1.50 -19.26 -1.52
CA TYR A 31 2.10 -19.20 -2.87
C TYR A 31 3.55 -19.70 -2.89
N LEU A 32 4.35 -19.36 -1.87
CA LEU A 32 5.74 -19.83 -1.77
C LEU A 32 5.83 -21.34 -1.58
N ALA A 33 4.91 -21.93 -0.82
CA ALA A 33 4.84 -23.37 -0.63
C ALA A 33 4.36 -24.07 -1.91
N ASN A 34 3.29 -23.57 -2.53
CA ASN A 34 2.65 -24.21 -3.68
C ASN A 34 3.46 -24.08 -4.98
N ASP A 35 3.88 -22.87 -5.32
CA ASP A 35 4.46 -22.59 -6.64
C ASP A 35 5.97 -22.79 -6.67
N TYR A 36 6.62 -22.60 -5.51
CA TYR A 36 8.08 -22.61 -5.38
C TYR A 36 8.60 -23.72 -4.45
N GLY A 37 7.71 -24.53 -3.85
CA GLY A 37 8.09 -25.68 -3.03
C GLY A 37 8.77 -25.32 -1.71
N TRP A 38 8.64 -24.09 -1.20
CA TRP A 38 9.27 -23.69 0.04
C TRP A 38 8.62 -24.39 1.24
N GLN A 39 9.43 -25.10 2.02
CA GLN A 39 8.99 -25.73 3.27
C GLN A 39 8.97 -24.71 4.42
N ILE A 40 7.86 -23.96 4.50
CA ILE A 40 7.60 -23.00 5.58
C ILE A 40 6.68 -23.67 6.60
N GLN A 41 7.08 -23.64 7.87
CA GLN A 41 6.27 -24.16 8.97
C GLN A 41 5.47 -23.04 9.64
N SER A 42 4.35 -23.40 10.27
CA SER A 42 3.51 -22.49 11.04
C SER A 42 3.16 -23.09 12.40
N ILE A 43 3.24 -22.29 13.46
CA ILE A 43 2.77 -22.62 14.80
C ILE A 43 1.76 -21.56 15.23
N ASP A 44 0.61 -21.99 15.76
CA ASP A 44 -0.36 -21.07 16.34
C ASP A 44 0.06 -20.68 17.75
N LYS A 45 0.09 -19.37 18.01
CA LYS A 45 0.51 -18.78 19.28
C LYS A 45 -0.61 -17.89 19.82
N SER A 46 -0.85 -17.97 21.12
CA SER A 46 -1.76 -17.05 21.78
C SER A 46 -1.14 -15.66 21.87
N ALA A 47 -1.89 -14.65 21.43
CA ALA A 47 -1.58 -13.24 21.57
C ALA A 47 -2.62 -12.63 22.52
N GLY A 48 -2.18 -12.14 23.68
CA GLY A 48 -3.05 -11.42 24.60
C GLY A 48 -3.48 -10.09 23.99
N CYS A 49 -4.78 -9.88 23.77
CA CYS A 49 -5.29 -8.58 23.39
C CYS A 49 -5.43 -7.69 24.64
N ASN A 50 -5.16 -6.40 24.46
CA ASN A 50 -5.21 -5.42 25.55
C ASN A 50 -6.63 -5.27 26.15
N ASP A 51 -7.64 -5.71 25.42
CA ASP A 51 -9.06 -5.63 25.80
C ASP A 51 -9.56 -6.87 26.57
N GLY A 52 -8.68 -7.84 26.89
CA GLY A 52 -9.00 -9.02 27.69
C GLY A 52 -9.09 -10.36 26.93
N PRO A 53 -9.62 -10.43 25.69
CA PRO A 53 -9.62 -11.68 24.93
C PRO A 53 -8.22 -12.14 24.51
N VAL A 54 -8.04 -13.46 24.42
CA VAL A 54 -6.85 -14.08 23.82
C VAL A 54 -7.13 -14.33 22.35
N GLY A 55 -6.38 -13.65 21.47
CA GLY A 55 -6.36 -13.95 20.04
C GLY A 55 -5.40 -15.08 19.73
N TRP A 56 -5.64 -15.83 18.66
CA TRP A 56 -4.69 -16.80 18.12
C TRP A 56 -4.03 -16.22 16.88
N VAL A 57 -2.71 -16.28 16.83
CA VAL A 57 -1.92 -15.75 15.72
C VAL A 57 -0.95 -16.82 15.25
N SER A 58 -0.97 -17.12 13.94
CA SER A 58 0.00 -18.03 13.34
C SER A 58 1.36 -17.36 13.15
N GLU A 59 2.40 -18.00 13.69
CA GLU A 59 3.80 -17.65 13.55
C GLU A 59 4.45 -18.57 12.50
N TYR A 60 5.10 -17.98 11.49
CA TYR A 60 5.71 -18.70 10.37
C TYR A 60 7.24 -18.65 10.44
N PHE A 61 7.90 -19.77 10.19
CA PHE A 61 9.36 -19.87 10.16
C PHE A 61 9.85 -20.91 9.15
N ILE A 62 11.12 -20.81 8.75
CA ILE A 62 11.78 -21.82 7.92
C ILE A 62 12.74 -22.62 8.81
N PRO A 63 12.71 -23.98 8.76
CA PRO A 63 13.65 -24.80 9.53
C PRO A 63 15.10 -24.50 9.17
N ALA A 64 15.99 -24.55 10.16
CA ALA A 64 17.41 -24.22 9.98
C ALA A 64 18.09 -25.04 8.87
N GLU A 65 17.71 -26.30 8.69
CA GLU A 65 18.22 -27.15 7.61
C GLU A 65 17.87 -26.62 6.21
N ILE A 66 16.65 -26.12 6.04
CA ILE A 66 16.18 -25.56 4.77
C ILE A 66 16.88 -24.23 4.51
N ILE A 67 17.09 -23.43 5.55
CA ILE A 67 17.89 -22.20 5.46
C ILE A 67 19.32 -22.54 5.03
N ALA A 68 19.97 -23.52 5.68
CA ALA A 68 21.33 -23.92 5.34
C ALA A 68 21.44 -24.41 3.88
N ARG A 69 20.49 -25.23 3.41
CA ARG A 69 20.40 -25.65 2.00
C ARG A 69 20.23 -24.47 1.06
N ALA A 70 19.36 -23.52 1.39
CA ALA A 70 19.13 -22.34 0.57
C ALA A 70 20.37 -21.43 0.52
N MET A 71 21.05 -21.21 1.65
CA MET A 71 22.28 -20.42 1.71
C MET A 71 23.41 -21.10 0.92
N ALA A 72 23.55 -22.42 1.03
CA ALA A 72 24.50 -23.19 0.21
C ALA A 72 24.21 -23.10 -1.30
N ALA A 73 22.94 -22.90 -1.67
CA ALA A 73 22.52 -22.67 -3.06
C ALA A 73 22.66 -21.22 -3.53
N GLY A 74 23.24 -20.31 -2.72
CA GLY A 74 23.48 -18.90 -3.09
C GLY A 74 22.35 -17.94 -2.77
N ALA A 75 21.45 -18.29 -1.83
CA ALA A 75 20.36 -17.39 -1.40
C ALA A 75 20.88 -16.15 -0.64
N ASP A 76 22.13 -16.17 -0.17
CA ASP A 76 22.80 -15.09 0.54
C ASP A 76 22.99 -13.85 -0.35
N GLU A 77 23.51 -14.03 -1.57
CA GLU A 77 23.68 -12.94 -2.54
C GLU A 77 22.35 -12.30 -2.89
N TRP A 78 21.31 -13.13 -3.07
CA TRP A 78 19.96 -12.66 -3.31
C TRP A 78 19.42 -11.86 -2.11
N CYS A 79 19.65 -12.35 -0.88
CA CYS A 79 19.25 -11.64 0.34
C CYS A 79 19.89 -10.25 0.42
N VAL A 80 21.18 -10.13 0.10
CA VAL A 80 21.90 -8.84 0.07
C VAL A 80 21.28 -7.88 -0.93
N LYS A 81 21.04 -8.33 -2.18
CA LYS A 81 20.41 -7.53 -3.24
C LYS A 81 19.04 -7.01 -2.82
N ILE A 82 18.21 -7.85 -2.22
CA ILE A 82 16.87 -7.45 -1.77
C ILE A 82 16.94 -6.48 -0.58
N ARG A 83 17.87 -6.65 0.36
CA ARG A 83 18.07 -5.70 1.46
C ARG A 83 18.48 -4.32 0.92
N ALA A 84 19.40 -4.27 -0.03
CA ALA A 84 19.81 -3.03 -0.69
C ALA A 84 18.63 -2.36 -1.43
N ALA A 85 17.88 -3.11 -2.23
CA ALA A 85 16.71 -2.59 -2.94
C ALA A 85 15.62 -2.04 -1.99
N ARG A 86 15.40 -2.71 -0.85
CA ARG A 86 14.46 -2.24 0.19
C ARG A 86 14.95 -0.97 0.88
N ASN A 87 16.25 -0.86 1.18
CA ASN A 87 16.82 0.35 1.76
C ASN A 87 16.69 1.54 0.81
N ASN A 88 16.98 1.35 -0.48
CA ASN A 88 16.79 2.39 -1.49
C ASN A 88 15.33 2.84 -1.55
N ARG A 89 14.38 1.90 -1.57
CA ARG A 89 12.94 2.25 -1.55
C ARG A 89 12.55 3.03 -0.28
N ARG A 90 13.10 2.66 0.88
CA ARG A 90 12.83 3.34 2.15
C ARG A 90 13.44 4.74 2.21
N ALA A 91 14.54 5.01 1.50
CA ALA A 91 15.11 6.35 1.41
C ALA A 91 14.12 7.36 0.81
N HIS A 92 13.24 6.91 -0.11
CA HIS A 92 12.20 7.75 -0.70
C HIS A 92 10.94 7.89 0.17
N ALA A 93 10.84 7.21 1.32
CA ALA A 93 9.62 7.20 2.13
C ALA A 93 9.27 8.58 2.71
N VAL A 94 10.27 9.39 3.09
CA VAL A 94 10.04 10.75 3.60
C VAL A 94 9.44 11.63 2.52
N GLN A 95 9.95 11.53 1.29
CA GLN A 95 9.42 12.26 0.14
C GLN A 95 7.99 11.82 -0.19
N ALA A 96 7.74 10.51 -0.24
CA ALA A 96 6.39 9.97 -0.47
C ALA A 96 5.38 10.43 0.59
N ARG A 97 5.79 10.52 1.87
CA ARG A 97 4.92 11.06 2.95
C ARG A 97 4.62 12.54 2.76
N ARG A 98 5.61 13.34 2.33
CA ARG A 98 5.42 14.76 2.01
C ARG A 98 4.46 14.94 0.84
N GLU A 99 4.61 14.14 -0.22
CA GLU A 99 3.71 14.14 -1.38
C GLU A 99 2.29 13.74 -1.00
N ALA A 100 2.13 12.71 -0.15
CA ALA A 100 0.82 12.29 0.34
C ALA A 100 0.14 13.34 1.23
N THR A 101 0.92 14.17 1.93
CA THR A 101 0.41 15.29 2.75
C THR A 101 0.25 16.57 1.92
N SER A 102 0.68 16.56 0.65
CA SER A 102 0.53 17.73 -0.21
C SER A 102 -0.95 17.97 -0.51
N PRO A 103 -1.41 19.22 -0.53
CA PRO A 103 -2.82 19.57 -0.75
C PRO A 103 -3.30 19.31 -2.18
N TRP A 104 -2.43 18.81 -3.07
CA TRP A 104 -2.81 18.43 -4.43
C TRP A 104 -3.45 17.05 -4.42
N THR A 105 -4.77 17.00 -4.59
CA THR A 105 -5.52 15.75 -4.75
C THR A 105 -5.31 15.17 -6.15
N ARG A 106 -4.75 13.96 -6.24
CA ARG A 106 -4.74 13.18 -7.50
C ARG A 106 -6.14 12.64 -7.75
N ILE A 107 -6.70 12.95 -8.92
CA ILE A 107 -7.98 12.40 -9.39
C ILE A 107 -7.66 11.44 -10.53
N GLU A 108 -7.94 10.16 -10.32
CA GLU A 108 -7.84 9.13 -11.35
C GLU A 108 -9.22 8.97 -12.00
N VAL A 109 -9.32 9.24 -13.30
CA VAL A 109 -10.57 9.10 -14.07
C VAL A 109 -10.51 7.78 -14.82
N GLU A 110 -11.31 6.80 -14.40
CA GLU A 110 -11.50 5.55 -15.13
C GLU A 110 -12.58 5.75 -16.21
N TRP A 111 -12.16 5.83 -17.47
CA TRP A 111 -13.07 5.97 -18.60
C TRP A 111 -13.57 4.60 -19.04
N ARG A 112 -14.86 4.31 -18.79
CA ARG A 112 -15.51 3.14 -19.40
C ARG A 112 -15.66 3.37 -20.90
N ALA A 113 -15.20 2.39 -21.67
CA ALA A 113 -14.78 2.51 -23.07
C ALA A 113 -15.89 2.72 -24.12
N GLN A 114 -16.96 3.47 -23.83
CA GLN A 114 -18.03 3.68 -24.82
C GLN A 114 -17.96 5.02 -25.58
N ASP A 115 -17.37 6.08 -25.03
CA ASP A 115 -17.07 7.30 -25.81
C ASP A 115 -15.83 8.04 -25.28
N ARG A 116 -14.80 8.14 -26.13
CA ARG A 116 -13.50 8.79 -25.85
C ARG A 116 -13.50 10.28 -26.19
N TYR A 117 -14.59 10.97 -25.89
CA TYR A 117 -14.62 12.43 -26.03
C TYR A 117 -14.31 13.07 -24.68
N ILE A 118 -13.11 13.62 -24.55
CA ILE A 118 -12.73 14.49 -23.43
C ILE A 118 -12.94 15.93 -23.91
N PRO A 119 -13.98 16.65 -23.44
CA PRO A 119 -14.13 18.05 -23.74
C PRO A 119 -12.86 18.80 -23.35
N TYR A 120 -12.30 19.59 -24.27
CA TYR A 120 -11.09 20.38 -24.02
C TYR A 120 -11.21 21.27 -22.76
N ALA A 121 -12.43 21.72 -22.48
CA ALA A 121 -12.77 22.48 -21.28
C ALA A 121 -12.43 21.75 -19.96
N ILE A 122 -12.43 20.41 -19.92
CA ILE A 122 -12.01 19.65 -18.73
C ILE A 122 -10.51 19.83 -18.45
N LEU A 123 -9.68 19.94 -19.49
CA LEU A 123 -8.22 20.10 -19.33
C LEU A 123 -7.83 21.53 -18.97
N THR A 124 -8.57 22.51 -19.47
CA THR A 124 -8.26 23.94 -19.28
C THR A 124 -9.04 24.61 -18.17
N ARG A 125 -10.20 24.03 -17.80
CA ARG A 125 -11.15 24.56 -16.80
C ARG A 125 -11.83 23.45 -15.99
N PRO A 126 -11.05 22.59 -15.31
CA PRO A 126 -11.59 21.45 -14.57
C PRO A 126 -12.56 21.85 -13.46
N GLU A 127 -12.49 23.10 -12.96
CA GLU A 127 -13.34 23.62 -11.89
C GLU A 127 -14.85 23.56 -12.19
N TYR A 128 -15.26 23.62 -13.47
CA TYR A 128 -16.68 23.50 -13.85
C TYR A 128 -17.19 22.05 -13.81
N TYR A 129 -16.28 21.08 -13.85
CA TYR A 129 -16.58 19.65 -13.92
C TYR A 129 -16.30 18.94 -12.59
N LEU A 130 -15.43 19.49 -11.77
CA LEU A 130 -15.11 19.03 -10.43
C LEU A 130 -15.90 19.84 -9.39
N ALA A 131 -17.22 19.68 -9.38
CA ALA A 131 -18.03 20.18 -8.27
C ALA A 131 -17.65 19.43 -6.99
N GLY A 132 -17.04 20.13 -6.03
CA GLY A 132 -16.74 19.61 -4.69
C GLY A 132 -15.28 19.22 -4.41
N ALA A 133 -14.32 19.53 -5.30
CA ALA A 133 -12.90 19.36 -4.98
C ALA A 133 -12.39 20.55 -4.14
N TYR A 134 -12.70 20.52 -2.85
CA TYR A 134 -12.35 21.53 -1.84
C TYR A 134 -10.86 21.92 -1.90
N SER A 135 -10.59 23.21 -2.04
CA SER A 135 -9.41 23.78 -1.40
C SER A 135 -9.68 23.89 0.10
N CYS A 136 -8.92 23.16 0.92
CA CYS A 136 -8.75 23.44 2.35
C CYS A 136 -8.01 24.78 2.62
N ARG A 137 -8.19 25.77 1.74
CA ARG A 137 -7.68 27.13 1.86
C ARG A 137 -8.88 28.00 2.25
N SER A 138 -8.78 28.59 3.44
CA SER A 138 -9.63 29.64 3.98
C SER A 138 -10.24 30.51 2.88
N GLY A 139 -11.57 30.43 2.71
CA GLY A 139 -12.26 31.13 1.64
C GLY A 139 -12.22 32.64 1.80
N PRO A 140 -11.99 33.42 0.73
CA PRO A 140 -12.40 34.81 0.70
C PRO A 140 -13.88 34.88 0.29
N ASP A 141 -14.59 35.73 1.03
CA ASP A 141 -15.92 36.31 0.84
C ASP A 141 -16.81 35.86 -0.34
N ARG A 142 -18.07 35.55 -0.01
CA ARG A 142 -19.14 35.28 -0.99
C ARG A 142 -19.57 36.59 -1.67
N GLY A 143 -18.94 36.93 -2.79
CA GLY A 143 -19.42 37.94 -3.75
C GLY A 143 -20.59 37.41 -4.59
N GLY A 144 -21.62 38.25 -4.77
CA GLY A 144 -22.97 37.87 -5.19
C GLY A 144 -23.17 37.44 -6.65
N HIS A 145 -24.26 36.71 -6.86
CA HIS A 145 -24.84 36.39 -8.15
C HIS A 145 -25.34 37.67 -8.86
N PRO A 146 -24.98 37.94 -10.13
CA PRO A 146 -25.71 38.90 -10.94
C PRO A 146 -27.01 38.27 -11.44
N LYS A 147 -28.16 38.83 -11.04
CA LYS A 147 -29.46 38.51 -11.64
C LYS A 147 -29.56 39.20 -13.00
N GLY A 148 -29.61 38.42 -14.07
CA GLY A 148 -29.94 38.90 -15.42
C GLY A 148 -31.42 39.22 -15.53
N ASN A 149 -31.74 40.45 -15.92
CA ASN A 149 -33.06 40.87 -16.38
C ASN A 149 -33.35 40.24 -17.76
N ALA A 150 -34.54 39.68 -17.93
CA ALA A 150 -35.14 39.46 -19.25
C ALA A 150 -36.51 40.14 -19.27
N GLN A 151 -36.56 41.30 -19.93
CA GLN A 151 -37.78 41.90 -20.44
C GLN A 151 -38.43 40.93 -21.43
N THR A 152 -39.75 40.76 -21.35
CA THR A 152 -40.56 40.31 -22.48
C THR A 152 -41.65 41.34 -22.66
N GLN A 153 -41.76 41.83 -23.90
CA GLN A 153 -42.80 42.74 -24.38
C GLN A 153 -44.17 42.06 -24.37
#